data_AF-A0A227J7M1-F1
#
_entry.id   AF-A0A227J7M1-F1
#
_cell.length_a   1.000
_cell.length_b   1.000
_cell.length_c   1.000
_cell.angle_alpha   90.00
_cell.angle_beta   90.00
_cell.angle_gamma   90.00
#
_symmetry.space_group_name_H-M   'P 1'
#
loop_
_entity.id
_entity.type
_entity.pdbx_description
1 polymer ?
#
loop_
_entity_poly.entity_id
_entity_poly.type
_entity_poly.pdbx_seq_one_letter_code
_entity_poly.pdbx_strand_id
1 'polypeptide(L)' 'ETGDFLGKDRALVLQEGDLLAVRSAGAYGFVMSSNYNTRTRAAEVMVDGNQSHLVRQREELTSLWQLEQILPE' A
#
# COMPACT_ATOMS: atom_id res chain seq x y z
N GLU A 1 4.11 -15.46 4.10
CA GLU A 1 4.92 -15.04 5.26
C GLU A 1 4.12 -15.27 6.54
N THR A 2 4.70 -15.81 7.62
CA THR A 2 4.00 -15.85 8.93
C THR A 2 4.07 -14.51 9.69
N GLY A 3 4.97 -13.61 9.27
CA GLY A 3 5.16 -12.28 9.85
C GLY A 3 4.31 -11.16 9.27
N ASP A 4 3.49 -11.44 8.24
CA ASP A 4 2.64 -10.42 7.60
C ASP A 4 1.35 -10.20 8.41
N PHE A 5 1.40 -9.29 9.38
CA PHE A 5 0.24 -8.87 10.17
C PHE A 5 0.28 -7.36 10.46
N LEU A 6 -0.90 -6.74 10.55
CA LEU A 6 -1.03 -5.32 10.94
C LEU A 6 -1.43 -5.17 12.42
N GLY A 7 -1.97 -6.21 13.04
CA GLY A 7 -2.42 -6.19 14.42
C GLY A 7 -2.86 -7.56 14.91
N LYS A 8 -2.83 -7.75 16.23
CA LYS A 8 -3.29 -8.95 16.93
C LYS A 8 -4.36 -8.56 17.96
N ASP A 9 -5.23 -9.52 18.30
CA ASP A 9 -6.23 -9.43 19.36
C ASP A 9 -7.10 -8.16 19.31
N ARG A 10 -7.75 -7.92 18.16
CA ARG A 10 -8.59 -6.75 17.91
C ARG A 10 -10.07 -7.11 18.04
N ALA A 11 -10.77 -6.49 18.99
CA ALA A 11 -12.22 -6.61 19.11
C ALA A 11 -12.92 -5.73 18.06
N LEU A 12 -13.44 -6.34 17.01
CA LEU A 12 -14.12 -5.67 15.91
C LEU A 12 -15.36 -6.47 15.51
N VAL A 13 -16.42 -5.77 15.09
CA VAL A 13 -17.58 -6.38 14.43
C VAL A 13 -17.43 -6.09 12.95
N LEU A 14 -17.17 -7.12 12.14
CA LEU A 14 -16.80 -6.98 10.73
C LEU A 14 -17.65 -7.85 9.82
N GLN A 15 -17.79 -7.38 8.59
CA GLN A 15 -18.27 -8.12 7.45
C GLN A 15 -17.32 -7.95 6.26
N GLU A 16 -17.38 -8.86 5.29
CA GLU A 16 -16.61 -8.71 4.06
C GLU A 16 -17.00 -7.41 3.34
N GLY A 17 -16.00 -6.64 2.92
CA GLY A 17 -16.19 -5.34 2.28
C GLY A 17 -16.09 -4.13 3.23
N ASP A 18 -16.06 -4.34 4.55
CA ASP A 18 -15.83 -3.25 5.51
C ASP A 18 -14.44 -2.61 5.33
N LEU A 19 -14.37 -1.30 5.56
CA LEU A 19 -13.13 -0.54 5.50
C LEU A 19 -12.58 -0.29 6.91
N LEU A 20 -11.26 -0.45 7.07
CA LEU A 20 -10.55 -0.21 8.32
C LEU A 20 -9.51 0.90 8.17
N ALA A 21 -9.34 1.69 9.23
CA ALA A 21 -8.30 2.71 9.32
C ALA A 21 -7.20 2.28 10.31
N VAL A 22 -6.00 2.02 9.80
CA VAL A 22 -4.80 1.84 10.64
C VAL A 22 -4.22 3.21 10.96
N ARG A 23 -4.42 3.66 12.20
CA ARG A 23 -3.95 4.98 12.65
C ARG A 23 -2.44 4.98 12.91
N SER A 24 -1.88 6.19 13.03
CA SER A 24 -0.44 6.39 13.31
C SER A 24 0.51 5.84 12.23
N ALA A 25 0.04 5.73 10.98
CA ALA A 25 0.81 5.24 9.84
C ALA A 25 1.51 6.35 9.01
N GLY A 26 1.47 7.61 9.47
CA GLY A 26 2.01 8.76 8.73
C GLY A 26 3.54 8.88 8.74
N ALA A 27 4.22 8.23 9.69
CA ALA A 27 5.67 8.13 9.76
C ALA A 27 6.10 6.67 9.66
N TYR A 28 7.20 6.40 8.97
CA TYR A 28 7.75 5.05 8.76
C TYR A 28 6.78 4.02 8.11
N GLY A 29 5.65 4.49 7.54
CA GLY A 29 4.72 3.68 6.75
C GLY A 29 5.20 3.56 5.31
N PHE A 30 4.72 4.44 4.44
CA PHE A 30 4.98 4.38 3.01
C PHE A 30 6.49 4.37 2.66
N VAL A 31 7.30 5.14 3.38
CA VAL A 31 8.77 5.19 3.21
C VAL A 31 9.46 3.82 3.34
N MET A 32 8.85 2.87 4.06
CA MET A 32 9.34 1.49 4.19
C MET A 32 8.57 0.48 3.33
N SER A 33 7.62 0.93 2.50
CA SER A 33 6.86 0.06 1.60
C SER A 33 7.74 -0.51 0.50
N SER A 34 7.50 -1.77 0.15
CA SER A 34 8.21 -2.48 -0.93
C SER A 34 7.24 -3.00 -1.99
N ASN A 35 7.81 -3.61 -3.04
CA ASN A 35 7.07 -4.36 -4.06
C ASN A 35 7.12 -5.87 -3.81
N TYR A 36 7.28 -6.29 -2.55
CA TYR A 36 7.28 -7.71 -2.20
C TYR A 36 6.01 -8.41 -2.68
N ASN A 37 6.17 -9.64 -3.17
CA ASN A 37 5.14 -10.42 -3.88
C ASN A 37 4.55 -9.71 -5.11
N THR A 38 5.34 -8.89 -5.80
CA THR A 38 4.94 -8.20 -7.04
C THR A 38 3.68 -7.36 -6.85
N ARG A 39 3.57 -6.74 -5.66
CA ARG A 39 2.46 -5.85 -5.31
C ARG A 39 2.82 -4.41 -5.63
N THR A 40 1.91 -3.70 -6.28
CA THR A 40 2.05 -2.26 -6.52
C THR A 40 1.90 -1.49 -5.21
N ARG A 41 2.75 -0.49 -5.00
CA ARG A 41 2.65 0.38 -3.83
C ARG A 41 1.35 1.18 -3.87
N ALA A 42 0.82 1.50 -2.69
CA ALA A 42 -0.43 2.22 -2.53
C ALA A 42 -0.35 3.65 -3.08
N ALA A 43 -1.50 4.24 -3.39
CA ALA A 43 -1.61 5.69 -3.58
C ALA A 43 -1.50 6.42 -2.23
N GLU A 44 -1.01 7.65 -2.25
CA GLU A 44 -1.05 8.57 -1.11
C GLU A 44 -1.92 9.77 -1.46
N VAL A 45 -2.88 10.09 -0.57
CA VAL A 45 -3.82 11.20 -0.72
C VAL A 45 -3.63 12.16 0.43
N MET A 46 -3.47 13.45 0.13
CA MET A 46 -3.48 14.53 1.09
C MET A 46 -4.86 15.16 1.15
N VAL A 47 -5.37 15.42 2.34
CA VAL A 47 -6.64 16.11 2.55
C VAL A 47 -6.36 17.50 3.10
N ASP A 48 -6.89 18.52 2.43
CA ASP A 48 -6.85 19.92 2.85
C ASP A 48 -8.28 20.48 2.95
N GLY A 49 -8.79 20.58 4.19
CA GLY A 49 -10.18 20.92 4.45
C GLY A 49 -11.16 19.94 3.78
N ASN A 50 -11.88 20.42 2.75
CA ASN A 50 -12.84 19.64 1.97
C ASN A 50 -12.28 19.15 0.63
N GLN A 51 -10.99 19.37 0.37
CA GLN A 51 -10.33 18.98 -0.88
C GLN A 51 -9.43 17.77 -0.65
N SER A 52 -9.41 16.87 -1.63
CA SER A 52 -8.53 15.69 -1.66
C SER A 52 -7.58 15.79 -2.83
N HIS A 53 -6.29 15.63 -2.56
CA HIS A 53 -5.22 15.75 -3.54
C HIS A 53 -4.47 14.42 -3.65
N LEU A 54 -4.41 13.86 -4.85
CA LEU A 54 -3.56 12.70 -5.12
C LEU A 54 -2.09 13.15 -5.16
N VAL A 55 -1.37 12.93 -4.05
CA VAL A 55 0.03 13.37 -3.90
C VAL A 55 1.03 12.29 -4.31
N ARG A 56 0.57 11.04 -4.35
CA ARG A 56 1.30 9.93 -4.98
C ARG A 56 0.35 8.98 -5.67
N GLN A 57 0.56 8.76 -6.96
CA GLN A 57 -0.21 7.78 -7.73
C GLN A 57 0.13 6.35 -7.28
N ARG A 58 -0.86 5.46 -7.32
CA ARG A 58 -0.62 4.01 -7.23
C ARG A 58 0.28 3.61 -8.39
N GLU A 59 1.20 2.69 -8.14
CA GLU A 59 2.04 2.17 -9.22
C GLU A 59 1.22 1.35 -10.22
N GLU A 60 1.58 1.47 -11.49
CA GLU A 60 1.10 0.57 -12.53
C GLU A 60 1.79 -0.78 -12.40
N LEU A 61 1.06 -1.87 -12.63
CA LEU A 61 1.61 -3.22 -12.46
C LEU A 61 2.83 -3.44 -13.36
N THR A 62 2.79 -2.93 -14.59
CA THR A 62 3.86 -3.08 -15.57
C THR A 62 5.13 -2.32 -15.20
N SER A 63 5.05 -1.31 -14.32
CA SER A 63 6.25 -0.58 -13.89
C SER A 63 7.15 -1.41 -12.99
N LEU A 64 6.64 -2.49 -12.39
CA LEU A 64 7.38 -3.31 -11.43
C LEU A 64 8.61 -3.98 -12.03
N TRP A 65 8.52 -4.39 -13.30
CA TRP A 65 9.62 -5.02 -14.04
C TRP A 65 10.16 -4.11 -15.14
N GLN A 66 9.93 -2.79 -15.05
CA GLN A 66 10.38 -1.82 -16.06
C GLN A 66 11.90 -1.85 -16.28
N LEU A 67 12.66 -2.26 -15.26
CA LEU A 67 14.12 -2.34 -15.28
C LEU A 67 14.64 -3.76 -15.60
N GLU A 68 13.75 -4.71 -15.86
CA GLU A 68 14.11 -6.10 -16.15
C GLU A 68 14.27 -6.33 -17.66
N GLN A 69 15.15 -7.26 -18.03
CA GLN A 69 15.33 -7.73 -19.40
C GLN A 69 15.54 -9.24 -19.40
N ILE A 70 15.04 -9.92 -20.42
CA ILE A 70 15.33 -11.33 -20.66
C ILE A 70 16.69 -11.48 -21.35
N LEU A 71 17.29 -12.68 -21.29
CA LEU A 71 18.51 -12.98 -22.05
C LEU A 71 18.22 -12.92 -23.57
N PRO A 72 19.22 -12.56 -24.40
CA PRO A 72 19.09 -12.68 -25.85
C PRO A 72 18.86 -14.13 -26.27
N GLU A 73 18.12 -14.34 -27.36
CA GLU A 73 17.98 -15.64 -28.03
C GLU A 73 19.29 -16.11 -28.67
#